data_AF-A0A7J4HGH9-F1
#
_entry.id   AF-A0A7J4HGH9-F1
#
_cell.length_a   1.000
_cell.length_b   1.000
_cell.length_c   1.000
_cell.angle_alpha   90.00
_cell.angle_beta   90.00
_cell.angle_gamma   90.00
#
_symmetry.space_group_name_H-M   'P 1'
#
loop_
_entity.id
_entity.type
_entity.pdbx_description
1 polymer ?
#
loop_
_entity_poly.entity_id
_entity_poly.type
_entity_poly.pdbx_seq_one_letter_code
_entity_poly.pdbx_strand_id
1 'polypeptide(L)'
;MAIESSDYEMVVIDAANVVHTEISDDNGDPIKAIFPERLSETIEYCIECGWRVKAFLKHGTFLWAVSNSELPNVGDVKIFDRLIKSDFLELVSLKKEDMHWIDYAVRNSALIITRDRYKLEKEDYPDFDWKLIESSTLRDYNITADNQFILPSLPIKEGGSRITIRSMKSRISDLEERVEMLESMIENTVSPSPEEVVSLSEDDLKTVANEVFDSLLRSGEEIHMTIVLHTLASAVLGLDLKNACTQGAWPEDWKKDLMEILGVKGKMNKWIQELSPRDLEFNGNKAFVSYS
;
A
#
# COMPACT_ATOMS: atom_id res chain seq x y z
N MET A 1 -26.86 9.14 20.69
CA MET A 1 -26.06 8.76 21.88
C MET A 1 -24.77 8.22 21.32
N ALA A 2 -23.61 8.77 21.72
CA ALA A 2 -22.33 8.26 21.23
C ALA A 2 -22.10 6.87 21.84
N ILE A 3 -21.62 5.92 21.03
CA ILE A 3 -21.28 4.57 21.50
C ILE A 3 -19.87 4.65 22.06
N GLU A 4 -19.72 4.41 23.36
CA GLU A 4 -18.42 4.34 24.03
C GLU A 4 -17.82 2.96 23.76
N SER A 5 -16.62 2.92 23.16
CA SER A 5 -15.99 1.66 22.77
C SER A 5 -15.58 0.78 23.95
N SER A 6 -15.44 1.37 25.15
CA SER A 6 -15.13 0.67 26.40
C SER A 6 -16.24 -0.24 26.91
N ASP A 7 -17.48 0.02 26.50
CA ASP A 7 -18.65 -0.72 27.00
C ASP A 7 -18.84 -2.06 26.28
N TYR A 8 -18.06 -2.29 25.23
CA TYR A 8 -18.21 -3.43 24.33
C TYR A 8 -16.90 -4.18 24.13
N GLU A 9 -16.95 -5.50 24.12
CA GLU A 9 -15.77 -6.35 23.96
C GLU A 9 -15.50 -6.69 22.49
N MET A 10 -16.56 -6.93 21.72
CA MET A 10 -16.45 -7.46 20.37
C MET A 10 -17.57 -6.96 19.43
N VAL A 11 -17.45 -7.32 18.16
CA VAL A 11 -18.47 -7.11 17.13
C VAL A 11 -19.03 -8.46 16.70
N VAL A 12 -20.36 -8.57 16.70
CA VAL A 12 -21.10 -9.71 16.16
C VAL A 12 -21.82 -9.30 14.88
N ILE A 13 -21.64 -10.06 13.82
CA ILE A 13 -22.19 -9.78 12.49
C ILE A 13 -23.27 -10.79 12.15
N ASP A 14 -24.45 -10.30 11.78
CA ASP A 14 -25.45 -11.08 11.06
C ASP A 14 -24.98 -11.25 9.62
N ALA A 15 -24.34 -12.39 9.34
CA ALA A 15 -23.72 -12.62 8.05
C ALA A 15 -24.74 -12.69 6.92
N ALA A 16 -25.95 -13.17 7.18
CA ALA A 16 -27.00 -13.27 6.16
C ALA A 16 -27.36 -11.88 5.64
N ASN A 17 -27.49 -10.90 6.54
CA ASN A 17 -27.83 -9.53 6.17
C ASN A 17 -26.72 -8.81 5.37
N VAL A 18 -25.47 -9.21 5.58
CA VAL A 18 -24.31 -8.64 4.88
C VAL A 18 -24.09 -9.25 3.50
N VAL A 19 -24.20 -10.59 3.38
CA VAL A 19 -23.91 -11.29 2.12
C VAL A 19 -25.05 -11.18 1.11
N HIS A 20 -26.29 -11.02 1.58
CA HIS A 20 -27.43 -10.86 0.70
C HIS A 20 -27.46 -9.47 0.07
N THR A 21 -27.83 -9.44 -1.21
CA THR A 21 -28.09 -8.21 -1.92
C THR A 21 -29.35 -8.35 -2.75
N GLU A 22 -30.07 -7.24 -2.89
CA GLU A 22 -31.20 -7.14 -3.78
C GLU A 22 -30.66 -6.95 -5.21
N ILE A 23 -30.92 -7.93 -6.07
CA ILE A 23 -30.76 -7.80 -7.52
C ILE A 23 -32.10 -8.18 -8.13
N SER A 24 -32.45 -7.55 -9.24
CA SER A 24 -33.60 -7.93 -10.04
C SER A 24 -33.14 -8.47 -11.38
N ASP A 25 -33.92 -9.38 -11.96
CA ASP A 25 -33.76 -9.81 -13.35
C ASP A 25 -34.22 -8.70 -14.33
N ASP A 26 -34.09 -8.97 -15.64
CA ASP A 26 -34.52 -8.05 -16.69
C ASP A 26 -36.03 -7.73 -16.66
N ASN A 27 -36.83 -8.53 -15.96
CA ASN A 27 -38.28 -8.34 -15.77
C ASN A 27 -38.61 -7.59 -14.48
N GLY A 28 -37.61 -7.28 -13.65
CA GLY A 28 -37.78 -6.65 -12.34
C GLY A 28 -38.02 -7.64 -11.19
N ASP A 29 -38.01 -8.94 -11.44
CA ASP A 29 -38.24 -9.97 -10.43
C ASP A 29 -36.99 -10.14 -9.54
N PRO A 30 -37.15 -10.24 -8.20
CA PRO A 30 -36.01 -10.32 -7.29
C PRO A 30 -35.26 -11.65 -7.45
N ILE A 31 -33.97 -11.57 -7.79
CA ILE A 31 -33.04 -12.69 -7.80
C ILE A 31 -32.31 -12.73 -6.46
N LYS A 32 -32.31 -13.93 -5.84
CA LYS A 32 -31.51 -14.17 -4.63
C LYS A 32 -30.03 -14.12 -4.98
N ALA A 33 -29.30 -13.16 -4.42
CA ALA A 33 -27.85 -13.05 -4.61
C ALA A 33 -27.10 -13.13 -3.28
N ILE A 34 -25.91 -13.71 -3.32
CA ILE A 34 -25.05 -13.93 -2.16
C ILE A 34 -23.60 -13.64 -2.55
N PHE A 35 -22.99 -12.66 -1.90
CA PHE A 35 -21.59 -12.29 -2.11
C PHE A 35 -20.79 -12.47 -0.83
N PRO A 36 -20.10 -13.62 -0.64
CA PRO A 36 -19.25 -13.88 0.52
C PRO A 36 -18.14 -12.84 0.72
N GLU A 37 -17.68 -12.19 -0.36
CA GLU A 37 -16.70 -11.10 -0.37
C GLU A 37 -17.13 -9.98 0.58
N ARG A 38 -18.41 -9.62 0.56
CA ARG A 38 -18.97 -8.56 1.43
C ARG A 38 -18.74 -8.85 2.90
N LEU A 39 -18.87 -10.12 3.29
CA LEU A 39 -18.61 -10.54 4.66
C LEU A 39 -17.12 -10.46 5.00
N SER A 40 -16.24 -10.84 4.08
CA SER A 40 -14.78 -10.69 4.25
C SER A 40 -14.42 -9.22 4.50
N GLU A 41 -14.91 -8.30 3.66
CA GLU A 41 -14.64 -6.86 3.81
C GLU A 41 -15.17 -6.32 5.13
N THR A 42 -16.36 -6.77 5.54
CA THR A 42 -16.96 -6.34 6.81
C THR A 42 -16.11 -6.78 8.00
N ILE A 43 -15.62 -8.02 7.98
CA ILE A 43 -14.76 -8.57 9.04
C ILE A 43 -13.41 -7.85 9.05
N GLU A 44 -12.78 -7.69 7.89
CA GLU A 44 -11.51 -6.97 7.74
C GLU A 44 -11.62 -5.53 8.29
N TYR A 45 -12.65 -4.79 7.89
CA TYR A 45 -12.91 -3.44 8.37
C TYR A 45 -13.02 -3.36 9.90
N CYS A 46 -13.76 -4.30 10.51
CA CYS A 46 -13.95 -4.32 11.97
C CYS A 46 -12.63 -4.65 12.70
N ILE A 47 -11.85 -5.60 12.19
CA ILE A 47 -10.53 -5.96 12.73
C ILE A 47 -9.58 -4.76 12.65
N GLU A 48 -9.55 -4.07 11.51
CA GLU A 48 -8.71 -2.88 11.31
C GLU A 48 -9.13 -1.74 12.24
N CYS A 49 -10.42 -1.61 12.55
CA CYS A 49 -10.91 -0.70 13.58
C CYS A 49 -10.56 -1.14 15.03
N GLY A 50 -9.85 -2.26 15.20
CA GLY A 50 -9.36 -2.76 16.49
C GLY A 50 -10.32 -3.71 17.21
N TRP A 51 -11.33 -4.24 16.52
CA TRP A 51 -12.34 -5.10 17.15
C TRP A 51 -12.03 -6.58 16.99
N ARG A 52 -12.35 -7.36 18.03
CA ARG A 52 -12.57 -8.79 17.89
C ARG A 52 -13.91 -9.01 17.18
N VAL A 53 -13.96 -9.95 16.24
CA VAL A 53 -15.13 -10.14 15.37
C VAL A 53 -15.59 -11.59 15.37
N LYS A 54 -16.91 -11.80 15.37
CA LYS A 54 -17.55 -13.09 15.09
C LYS A 54 -18.77 -12.87 14.21
N ALA A 55 -18.95 -13.69 13.18
CA ALA A 55 -20.09 -13.65 12.28
C ALA A 55 -20.89 -14.94 12.39
N PHE A 56 -22.20 -14.86 12.22
CA PHE A 56 -23.10 -16.00 12.25
C PHE A 56 -23.89 -16.10 10.95
N LEU A 57 -23.88 -17.28 10.33
CA LEU A 57 -24.63 -17.57 9.10
C LEU A 57 -25.49 -18.81 9.28
N LYS A 58 -26.70 -18.75 8.73
CA LYS A 58 -27.61 -19.89 8.67
C LYS A 58 -27.01 -20.99 7.81
N HIS A 59 -27.00 -22.23 8.30
CA HIS A 59 -26.43 -23.36 7.59
C HIS A 59 -27.13 -23.59 6.25
N GLY A 60 -28.44 -23.35 6.18
CA GLY A 60 -29.21 -23.39 4.93
C GLY A 60 -28.75 -22.35 3.90
N THR A 61 -28.39 -21.13 4.33
CA THR A 61 -27.86 -20.09 3.43
C THR A 61 -26.50 -20.48 2.87
N PHE A 62 -25.63 -21.03 3.72
CA PHE A 62 -24.34 -21.58 3.30
C PHE A 62 -24.51 -22.71 2.26
N LEU A 63 -25.33 -23.71 2.55
CA LEU A 63 -25.57 -24.84 1.64
C LEU A 63 -26.16 -24.39 0.30
N TRP A 64 -27.07 -23.43 0.32
CA TRP A 64 -27.64 -22.87 -0.91
C TRP A 64 -26.56 -22.18 -1.74
N ALA A 65 -25.69 -21.36 -1.12
CA ALA A 65 -24.61 -20.69 -1.83
C ALA A 65 -23.64 -21.69 -2.47
N VAL A 66 -23.19 -22.69 -1.70
CA VAL A 66 -22.26 -23.73 -2.19
C VAL A 66 -22.87 -24.54 -3.33
N SER A 67 -24.14 -24.92 -3.23
CA SER A 67 -24.82 -25.70 -4.28
C SER A 67 -25.05 -24.91 -5.57
N ASN A 68 -24.96 -23.58 -5.51
CA ASN A 68 -25.23 -22.67 -6.62
C ASN A 68 -24.01 -21.79 -6.94
N SER A 69 -22.79 -22.25 -6.63
CA SER A 69 -21.55 -21.48 -6.81
C SER A 69 -21.24 -21.08 -8.26
N GLU A 70 -21.84 -21.77 -9.23
CA GLU A 70 -21.68 -21.49 -10.65
C GLU A 70 -22.57 -20.34 -11.14
N LEU A 71 -23.53 -19.89 -10.32
CA LEU A 71 -24.42 -18.79 -10.69
C LEU A 71 -23.67 -17.44 -10.63
N PRO A 72 -23.87 -16.54 -11.60
CA PRO A 72 -23.17 -15.25 -11.66
C PRO A 72 -23.54 -14.31 -10.48
N ASN A 73 -24.67 -14.52 -9.85
CA ASN A 73 -25.17 -13.81 -8.67
C ASN A 73 -24.72 -14.46 -7.34
N VAL A 74 -23.76 -15.39 -7.39
CA VAL A 74 -23.11 -16.01 -6.24
C VAL A 74 -21.60 -15.76 -6.33
N GLY A 75 -21.03 -15.13 -5.30
CA GLY A 75 -19.59 -14.86 -5.22
C GLY A 75 -18.74 -16.08 -4.83
N ASP A 76 -17.47 -15.87 -4.53
CA ASP A 76 -16.51 -16.92 -4.15
C ASP A 76 -16.87 -17.58 -2.82
N VAL A 77 -17.58 -18.70 -2.90
CA VAL A 77 -18.01 -19.50 -1.75
C VAL A 77 -16.82 -20.05 -0.93
N LYS A 78 -15.60 -20.13 -1.49
CA LYS A 78 -14.40 -20.55 -0.74
C LYS A 78 -14.04 -19.56 0.36
N ILE A 79 -14.54 -18.31 0.30
CA ILE A 79 -14.41 -17.34 1.37
C ILE A 79 -15.08 -17.86 2.64
N PHE A 80 -16.27 -18.46 2.55
CA PHE A 80 -16.92 -19.03 3.73
C PHE A 80 -16.07 -20.10 4.41
N ASP A 81 -15.49 -21.02 3.63
CA ASP A 81 -14.60 -22.05 4.17
C ASP A 81 -13.38 -21.46 4.90
N ARG A 82 -12.78 -20.40 4.34
CA ARG A 82 -11.67 -19.68 4.97
C ARG A 82 -12.11 -19.03 6.28
N LEU A 83 -13.24 -18.32 6.28
CA LEU A 83 -13.76 -17.64 7.46
C LEU A 83 -14.16 -18.62 8.58
N ILE A 84 -14.71 -19.79 8.23
CA ILE A 84 -15.02 -20.86 9.18
C ILE A 84 -13.74 -21.43 9.79
N LYS A 85 -12.73 -21.75 8.96
CA LYS A 85 -11.44 -22.30 9.44
C LYS A 85 -10.68 -21.32 10.33
N SER A 86 -10.81 -20.02 10.07
CA SER A 86 -10.20 -18.96 10.87
C SER A 86 -11.04 -18.55 12.09
N ASP A 87 -12.11 -19.30 12.42
CA ASP A 87 -13.03 -19.06 13.54
C ASP A 87 -13.77 -17.69 13.48
N PHE A 88 -13.77 -17.00 12.35
CA PHE A 88 -14.53 -15.76 12.18
C PHE A 88 -16.00 -16.00 11.86
N LEU A 89 -16.34 -17.12 11.22
CA LEU A 89 -17.70 -17.44 10.81
C LEU A 89 -18.18 -18.73 11.48
N GLU A 90 -19.33 -18.66 12.15
CA GLU A 90 -20.01 -19.80 12.75
C GLU A 90 -21.31 -20.11 12.02
N LEU A 91 -21.49 -21.40 11.68
CA LEU A 91 -22.70 -21.87 11.01
C LEU A 91 -23.71 -22.33 12.07
N VAL A 92 -24.89 -21.72 12.05
CA VAL A 92 -25.99 -22.08 12.95
C VAL A 92 -26.97 -22.96 12.18
N SER A 93 -27.43 -24.06 12.77
CA SER A 93 -28.35 -25.04 12.15
C SER A 93 -29.66 -25.24 12.93
N LEU A 94 -29.92 -24.38 13.91
CA LEU A 94 -31.08 -24.48 14.82
C LEU A 94 -32.37 -24.01 14.12
N LYS A 95 -33.55 -24.34 14.64
CA LYS A 95 -34.81 -23.82 14.06
C LYS A 95 -35.08 -22.35 14.37
N LYS A 96 -34.41 -21.79 15.39
CA LYS A 96 -34.54 -20.40 15.85
C LYS A 96 -33.16 -19.74 15.93
N GLU A 97 -32.52 -19.67 14.77
CA GLU A 97 -31.11 -19.29 14.59
C GLU A 97 -30.85 -17.83 14.99
N ASP A 98 -31.85 -16.96 14.80
CA ASP A 98 -31.67 -15.52 15.03
C ASP A 98 -31.47 -15.20 16.51
N MET A 99 -32.21 -15.87 17.40
CA MET A 99 -32.00 -15.73 18.83
C MET A 99 -30.67 -16.30 19.33
N HIS A 100 -30.06 -17.25 18.61
CA HIS A 100 -28.81 -17.86 19.04
C HIS A 100 -27.66 -16.86 18.98
N TRP A 101 -27.51 -16.17 17.85
CA TRP A 101 -26.45 -15.18 17.69
C TRP A 101 -26.76 -13.88 18.45
N ILE A 102 -28.04 -13.52 18.63
CA ILE A 102 -28.44 -12.38 19.48
C ILE A 102 -28.06 -12.64 20.94
N ASP A 103 -28.39 -13.82 21.47
CA ASP A 103 -28.01 -14.23 22.83
C ASP A 103 -26.48 -14.29 22.98
N TYR A 104 -25.75 -14.78 21.97
CA TYR A 104 -24.29 -14.73 21.94
C TYR A 104 -23.77 -13.29 22.03
N ALA A 105 -24.34 -12.35 21.26
CA ALA A 105 -23.93 -10.95 21.27
C ALA A 105 -24.14 -10.31 22.64
N VAL A 106 -25.31 -10.54 23.26
CA VAL A 106 -25.63 -10.00 24.60
C VAL A 106 -24.67 -10.55 25.66
N ARG A 107 -24.39 -11.86 25.66
CA ARG A 107 -23.49 -12.49 26.65
C ARG A 107 -22.05 -12.02 26.55
N ASN A 108 -21.62 -11.59 25.37
CA ASN A 108 -20.26 -11.13 25.12
C ASN A 108 -20.16 -9.59 25.04
N SER A 109 -21.18 -8.86 25.50
CA SER A 109 -21.22 -7.39 25.43
C SER A 109 -20.79 -6.88 24.04
N ALA A 110 -21.44 -7.39 23.00
CA ALA A 110 -21.04 -7.14 21.62
C ALA A 110 -21.84 -6.01 20.98
N LEU A 111 -21.18 -5.25 20.10
CA LEU A 111 -21.87 -4.45 19.09
C LEU A 111 -22.39 -5.38 18.00
N ILE A 112 -23.59 -5.11 17.50
CA ILE A 112 -24.26 -5.95 16.51
C ILE A 112 -24.30 -5.24 15.17
N ILE A 113 -23.89 -5.90 14.09
CA ILE A 113 -24.05 -5.39 12.72
C ILE A 113 -25.15 -6.19 12.02
N THR A 114 -26.27 -5.53 11.74
CA THR A 114 -27.37 -6.04 10.91
C THR A 114 -28.28 -4.88 10.49
N ARG A 115 -29.03 -5.01 9.39
CA ARG A 115 -30.14 -4.09 9.06
C ARG A 115 -31.48 -4.59 9.58
N ASP A 116 -31.55 -5.79 10.15
CA ASP A 116 -32.79 -6.31 10.71
C ASP A 116 -33.27 -5.45 11.90
N ARG A 117 -34.59 -5.31 12.00
CA ARG A 117 -35.31 -4.60 13.06
C ARG A 117 -35.91 -5.54 14.11
N TYR A 118 -35.64 -6.84 13.98
CA TYR A 118 -36.03 -7.89 14.94
C TYR A 118 -37.54 -7.99 15.16
N LYS A 119 -38.34 -7.76 14.11
CA LYS A 119 -39.79 -7.63 14.27
C LYS A 119 -40.42 -8.91 14.81
N LEU A 120 -40.05 -10.05 14.23
CA LEU A 120 -40.61 -11.35 14.62
C LEU A 120 -40.05 -11.81 15.96
N GLU A 121 -38.77 -11.56 16.21
CA GLU A 121 -38.08 -11.95 17.44
C GLU A 121 -38.62 -11.19 18.65
N LYS A 122 -38.96 -9.90 18.49
CA LYS A 122 -39.62 -9.10 19.53
C LYS A 122 -40.99 -9.63 19.90
N GLU A 123 -41.74 -10.14 18.92
CA GLU A 123 -43.05 -10.75 19.14
C GLU A 123 -42.91 -12.11 19.83
N ASP A 124 -41.95 -12.94 19.38
CA ASP A 124 -41.69 -14.27 19.93
C ASP A 124 -41.04 -14.24 21.33
N TYR A 125 -40.26 -13.21 21.65
CA TYR A 125 -39.47 -13.07 22.88
C TYR A 125 -39.61 -11.68 23.52
N PRO A 126 -40.80 -11.29 23.99
CA PRO A 126 -41.05 -9.94 24.50
C PRO A 126 -40.25 -9.59 25.77
N ASP A 127 -39.83 -10.61 26.53
CA ASP A 127 -39.13 -10.46 27.81
C ASP A 127 -37.62 -10.19 27.67
N PHE A 128 -37.07 -10.25 26.45
CA PHE A 128 -35.67 -9.90 26.20
C PHE A 128 -35.44 -8.38 26.33
N ASP A 129 -34.22 -7.98 26.73
CA ASP A 129 -33.85 -6.56 26.77
C ASP A 129 -33.60 -6.02 25.36
N TRP A 130 -34.69 -5.79 24.63
CA TRP A 130 -34.66 -5.22 23.29
C TRP A 130 -34.11 -3.80 23.26
N LYS A 131 -34.20 -3.06 24.36
CA LYS A 131 -33.67 -1.71 24.44
C LYS A 131 -32.14 -1.74 24.43
N LEU A 132 -31.54 -2.67 25.18
CA LEU A 132 -30.11 -2.94 25.15
C LEU A 132 -29.68 -3.36 23.74
N ILE A 133 -30.32 -4.38 23.18
CA ILE A 133 -29.99 -4.89 21.83
C ILE A 133 -30.03 -3.76 20.81
N GLU A 134 -31.11 -2.99 20.76
CA GLU A 134 -31.26 -1.86 19.83
C GLU A 134 -30.20 -0.77 20.01
N SER A 135 -29.78 -0.51 21.25
CA SER A 135 -28.71 0.47 21.51
C SER A 135 -27.32 -0.01 21.10
N SER A 136 -27.13 -1.33 21.00
CA SER A 136 -25.88 -1.98 20.59
C SER A 136 -25.86 -2.34 19.09
N THR A 137 -26.98 -2.18 18.38
CA THR A 137 -27.09 -2.50 16.95
C THR A 137 -26.73 -1.33 16.04
N LEU A 138 -25.75 -1.56 15.17
CA LEU A 138 -25.28 -0.67 14.12
C LEU A 138 -25.90 -1.06 12.77
N ARG A 139 -26.60 -0.12 12.14
CA ARG A 139 -27.39 -0.37 10.90
C ARG A 139 -27.01 0.49 9.71
N ASP A 140 -26.21 1.53 9.95
CA ASP A 140 -25.80 2.55 8.99
C ASP A 140 -24.61 2.12 8.12
N TYR A 141 -24.32 0.81 8.04
CA TYR A 141 -23.29 0.33 7.13
C TYR A 141 -23.74 0.45 5.68
N ASN A 142 -22.76 0.71 4.81
CA ASN A 142 -22.93 0.68 3.37
C ASN A 142 -21.80 -0.09 2.70
N ILE A 143 -22.08 -0.64 1.52
CA ILE A 143 -21.10 -1.29 0.65
C ILE A 143 -21.08 -0.50 -0.64
N THR A 144 -19.93 0.06 -0.98
CA THR A 144 -19.75 0.90 -2.17
C THR A 144 -19.70 0.06 -3.45
N ALA A 145 -19.74 0.71 -4.61
CA ALA A 145 -19.70 0.04 -5.91
C ALA A 145 -18.40 -0.75 -6.13
N ASP A 146 -17.29 -0.30 -5.55
CA ASP A 146 -15.99 -0.98 -5.50
C ASP A 146 -15.87 -1.99 -4.35
N ASN A 147 -17.01 -2.40 -3.77
CA ASN A 147 -17.12 -3.40 -2.72
C ASN A 147 -16.44 -3.01 -1.39
N GLN A 148 -16.19 -1.72 -1.13
CA GLN A 148 -15.67 -1.30 0.17
C GLN A 148 -16.79 -1.23 1.20
N PHE A 149 -16.56 -1.85 2.36
CA PHE A 149 -17.46 -1.74 3.50
C PHE A 149 -17.17 -0.47 4.30
N ILE A 150 -18.22 0.28 4.63
CA ILE A 150 -18.13 1.50 5.43
C ILE A 150 -19.17 1.43 6.54
N LEU A 151 -18.75 1.63 7.79
CA LEU A 151 -19.65 1.73 8.93
C LEU A 151 -19.27 2.92 9.82
N PRO A 152 -19.83 4.12 9.57
CA PRO A 152 -19.43 5.34 10.24
C PRO A 152 -19.67 5.35 11.75
N SER A 153 -20.71 4.65 12.22
CA SER A 153 -21.05 4.53 13.64
C SER A 153 -20.14 3.61 14.45
N LEU A 154 -19.34 2.75 13.82
CA LEU A 154 -18.42 1.87 14.54
C LEU A 154 -17.29 2.71 15.17
N PRO A 155 -17.16 2.74 16.51
CA PRO A 155 -16.07 3.46 17.14
C PRO A 155 -14.74 2.74 16.89
N ILE A 156 -13.64 3.48 16.89
CA ILE A 156 -12.30 2.91 16.73
C ILE A 156 -11.79 2.49 18.11
N LYS A 157 -11.31 1.25 18.27
CA LYS A 157 -10.63 0.78 19.48
C LYS A 157 -9.15 1.15 19.47
N GLU A 158 -8.51 1.13 20.63
CA GLU A 158 -7.08 1.47 20.77
C GLU A 158 -6.22 0.68 19.77
N GLY A 159 -5.43 1.39 18.95
CA GLY A 159 -4.59 0.81 17.91
C GLY A 159 -5.28 0.54 16.57
N GLY A 160 -6.60 0.75 16.47
CA GLY A 160 -7.35 0.62 15.24
C GLY A 160 -7.24 1.84 14.29
N SER A 161 -7.57 1.63 13.02
CA SER A 161 -7.60 2.65 11.98
C SER A 161 -8.76 2.40 11.02
N ARG A 162 -9.38 3.48 10.51
CA ARG A 162 -10.40 3.40 9.45
C ARG A 162 -9.80 3.27 8.06
N ILE A 163 -8.49 3.40 7.92
CA ILE A 163 -7.81 3.23 6.64
C ILE A 163 -7.50 1.74 6.50
N THR A 164 -8.22 1.06 5.61
CA THR A 164 -8.03 -0.36 5.38
C THR A 164 -6.68 -0.64 4.73
N ILE A 165 -6.04 -1.77 5.03
CA ILE A 165 -4.77 -2.20 4.40
C ILE A 165 -4.95 -2.33 2.89
N ARG A 166 -6.14 -2.71 2.43
CA ARG A 166 -6.48 -2.71 1.00
C ARG A 166 -6.57 -1.30 0.44
N SER A 167 -7.18 -0.35 1.15
CA SER A 167 -7.17 1.07 0.77
C SER A 167 -5.75 1.62 0.74
N MET A 168 -4.89 1.23 1.69
CA MET A 168 -3.47 1.58 1.66
C MET A 168 -2.76 0.96 0.45
N LYS A 169 -2.96 -0.33 0.16
CA LYS A 169 -2.35 -1.02 -0.98
C LYS A 169 -2.81 -0.46 -2.33
N SER A 170 -4.11 -0.20 -2.49
CA SER A 170 -4.67 0.43 -3.70
C SER A 170 -4.13 1.85 -3.84
N ARG A 171 -4.07 2.63 -2.76
CA ARG A 171 -3.45 3.97 -2.79
C ARG A 171 -1.95 3.92 -3.08
N ILE A 172 -1.24 2.89 -2.61
CA ILE A 172 0.17 2.67 -2.93
C ILE A 172 0.30 2.33 -4.42
N SER A 173 -0.51 1.42 -4.95
CA SER A 173 -0.53 1.07 -6.37
C SER A 173 -0.85 2.28 -7.25
N ASP A 174 -1.86 3.08 -6.90
CA ASP A 174 -2.21 4.31 -7.60
C ASP A 174 -1.08 5.35 -7.52
N LEU A 175 -0.36 5.42 -6.39
CA LEU A 175 0.80 6.29 -6.23
C LEU A 175 1.98 5.78 -7.05
N GLU A 176 2.22 4.47 -7.10
CA GLU A 176 3.24 3.83 -7.93
C GLU A 176 2.97 4.11 -9.42
N GLU A 177 1.74 3.92 -9.89
CA GLU A 177 1.34 4.21 -11.28
C GLU A 177 1.47 5.70 -11.61
N ARG A 178 1.10 6.59 -10.68
CA ARG A 178 1.29 8.04 -10.86
C ARG A 178 2.76 8.44 -10.86
N VAL A 179 3.61 7.78 -10.06
CA VAL A 179 5.06 8.00 -10.06
C VAL A 179 5.64 7.51 -11.38
N GLU A 180 5.27 6.33 -11.86
CA GLU A 180 5.69 5.79 -13.16
C GLU A 180 5.26 6.70 -14.32
N MET A 181 4.03 7.23 -14.28
CA MET A 181 3.55 8.21 -15.26
C MET A 181 4.33 9.52 -15.18
N LEU A 182 4.66 10.01 -13.98
CA LEU A 182 5.47 11.22 -13.80
C LEU A 182 6.92 11.01 -14.26
N GLU A 183 7.52 9.86 -13.97
CA GLU A 183 8.85 9.47 -14.45
C GLU A 183 8.86 9.38 -15.97
N SER A 184 7.85 8.76 -16.58
CA SER A 184 7.66 8.72 -18.03
C SER A 184 7.40 10.11 -18.63
N MET A 185 6.65 10.98 -17.95
CA MET A 185 6.48 12.37 -18.38
C MET A 185 7.80 13.14 -18.26
N ILE A 186 8.63 12.90 -17.25
CA ILE A 186 9.97 13.49 -17.16
C ILE A 186 10.84 12.96 -18.31
N GLU A 187 10.86 11.66 -18.59
CA GLU A 187 11.60 11.10 -19.75
C GLU A 187 11.09 11.66 -21.08
N ASN A 188 9.79 11.86 -21.24
CA ASN A 188 9.18 12.41 -22.47
C ASN A 188 9.28 13.95 -22.57
N THR A 189 9.36 14.66 -21.44
CA THR A 189 9.66 16.11 -21.41
C THR A 189 11.16 16.35 -21.57
N VAL A 190 11.99 15.32 -21.33
CA VAL A 190 13.42 15.24 -21.68
C VAL A 190 13.59 14.57 -23.05
N SER A 191 12.75 14.93 -24.01
CA SER A 191 13.20 15.07 -25.40
C SER A 191 13.42 16.55 -25.67
N PRO A 192 14.62 17.10 -25.42
CA PRO A 192 14.96 18.39 -25.97
C PRO A 192 15.09 18.23 -27.49
N SER A 193 14.11 18.78 -28.22
CA SER A 193 14.45 19.57 -29.40
C SER A 193 15.62 20.51 -29.03
N PRO A 194 16.62 20.70 -29.89
CA PRO A 194 17.96 21.17 -29.52
C PRO A 194 17.92 22.55 -28.87
N GLU A 195 17.75 22.60 -27.55
CA GLU A 195 17.90 23.80 -26.77
C GLU A 195 19.37 23.88 -26.34
N GLU A 196 20.03 24.86 -26.93
CA GLU A 196 21.24 25.53 -26.47
C GLU A 196 22.10 24.70 -25.51
N VAL A 197 23.11 24.05 -26.09
CA VAL A 197 24.31 23.62 -25.37
C VAL A 197 24.78 24.84 -24.58
N VAL A 198 24.46 24.91 -23.29
CA VAL A 198 25.12 25.84 -22.38
C VAL A 198 26.55 25.34 -22.34
N SER A 199 27.39 25.92 -23.20
CA SER A 199 28.82 25.67 -23.18
C SER A 199 29.32 26.12 -21.82
N LEU A 200 29.54 25.17 -20.92
CA LEU A 200 30.26 25.43 -19.67
C LEU A 200 31.55 26.14 -20.04
N SER A 201 31.76 27.33 -19.49
CA SER A 201 33.03 28.03 -19.71
C SER A 201 34.16 27.23 -19.06
N GLU A 202 35.40 27.46 -19.49
CA GLU A 202 36.56 26.82 -18.85
C GLU A 202 36.62 27.09 -17.33
N ASP A 203 36.07 28.22 -16.87
CA ASP A 203 36.04 28.59 -15.46
C ASP A 203 34.94 27.85 -14.66
N ASP A 204 33.81 27.51 -15.30
CA ASP A 204 32.77 26.67 -14.68
C ASP A 204 33.27 25.24 -14.52
N LEU A 205 33.96 24.71 -15.52
CA LEU A 205 34.56 23.37 -15.49
C LEU A 205 35.63 23.24 -14.40
N LYS A 206 36.47 24.27 -14.22
CA LYS A 206 37.43 24.32 -13.12
C LYS A 206 36.74 24.36 -11.76
N THR A 207 35.65 25.12 -11.63
CA THR A 207 34.88 25.21 -10.38
C THR A 207 34.28 23.87 -10.00
N VAL A 208 33.69 23.15 -10.96
CA VAL A 208 33.15 21.80 -10.76
C VAL A 208 34.26 20.82 -10.38
N ALA A 209 35.40 20.85 -11.07
CA ALA A 209 36.54 19.99 -10.74
C ALA A 209 37.03 20.24 -9.30
N ASN A 210 37.19 21.51 -8.92
CA ASN A 210 37.63 21.91 -7.58
C ASN A 210 36.69 21.39 -6.48
N GLU A 211 35.37 21.52 -6.69
CA GLU A 211 34.38 21.04 -5.72
C GLU A 211 34.42 19.50 -5.59
N VAL A 212 34.61 18.78 -6.70
CA VAL A 212 34.77 17.32 -6.68
C VAL A 212 36.02 16.92 -5.89
N PHE A 213 37.15 17.59 -6.12
CA PHE A 213 38.39 17.33 -5.39
C PHE A 213 38.27 17.67 -3.90
N ASP A 214 37.68 18.81 -3.55
CA ASP A 214 37.49 19.20 -2.14
C ASP A 214 36.46 18.31 -1.45
N SER A 215 35.39 17.87 -2.12
CA SER A 215 34.41 16.95 -1.54
C SER A 215 35.04 15.59 -1.19
N LEU A 216 35.94 15.10 -2.06
CA LEU A 216 36.57 13.80 -1.89
C LEU A 216 37.79 13.87 -0.95
N LEU A 217 38.73 14.79 -1.18
CA LEU A 217 40.06 14.74 -0.57
C LEU A 217 40.23 15.64 0.66
N ARG A 218 39.26 16.50 1.00
CA ARG A 218 39.36 17.43 2.16
C ARG A 218 39.46 16.73 3.50
N SER A 219 39.00 15.49 3.63
CA SER A 219 39.14 14.68 4.85
C SER A 219 40.60 14.27 5.13
N GLY A 220 41.49 14.37 4.13
CA GLY A 220 42.87 13.91 4.21
C GLY A 220 43.03 12.39 4.03
N GLU A 221 41.95 11.67 3.70
CA GLU A 221 42.00 10.23 3.42
C GLU A 221 42.49 9.93 2.01
N GLU A 222 43.19 8.80 1.84
CA GLU A 222 43.59 8.30 0.53
C GLU A 222 42.38 7.75 -0.24
N ILE A 223 42.08 8.32 -1.40
CA ILE A 223 40.96 7.90 -2.26
C ILE A 223 41.47 7.23 -3.53
N HIS A 224 40.81 6.15 -3.93
CA HIS A 224 41.13 5.45 -5.17
C HIS A 224 40.79 6.31 -6.40
N MET A 225 41.72 6.44 -7.35
CA MET A 225 41.57 7.35 -8.51
C MET A 225 40.32 7.06 -9.35
N THR A 226 39.88 5.81 -9.44
CA THR A 226 38.64 5.45 -10.16
C THR A 226 37.41 6.14 -9.57
N ILE A 227 37.38 6.37 -8.27
CA ILE A 227 36.27 7.07 -7.60
C ILE A 227 36.28 8.54 -8.03
N VAL A 228 37.44 9.20 -7.96
CA VAL A 228 37.61 10.59 -8.43
C VAL A 228 37.14 10.76 -9.86
N LEU A 229 37.49 9.81 -10.74
CA LEU A 229 37.09 9.83 -12.14
C LEU A 229 35.61 9.61 -12.36
N HIS A 230 35.00 8.66 -11.66
CA HIS A 230 33.58 8.43 -11.79
C HIS A 230 32.78 9.63 -11.26
N THR A 231 33.24 10.26 -10.19
CA THR A 231 32.63 11.48 -9.67
C THR A 231 32.80 12.66 -10.64
N LEU A 232 33.97 12.83 -11.25
CA LEU A 232 34.19 13.84 -12.30
C LEU A 232 33.33 13.57 -13.53
N ALA A 233 33.24 12.33 -14.00
CA ALA A 233 32.40 11.96 -15.13
C ALA A 233 30.91 12.21 -14.82
N SER A 234 30.47 11.90 -13.61
CA SER A 234 29.11 12.17 -13.17
C SER A 234 28.81 13.67 -13.14
N ALA A 235 29.74 14.48 -12.61
CA ALA A 235 29.57 15.92 -12.49
C ALA A 235 29.68 16.68 -13.83
N VAL A 236 30.56 16.24 -14.73
CA VAL A 236 30.88 16.94 -15.99
C VAL A 236 30.05 16.43 -17.17
N LEU A 237 29.80 15.11 -17.23
CA LEU A 237 29.05 14.47 -18.32
C LEU A 237 27.60 14.13 -17.93
N GLY A 238 27.19 14.35 -16.67
CA GLY A 238 25.86 14.02 -16.18
C GLY A 238 25.58 12.52 -16.04
N LEU A 239 26.61 11.68 -15.98
CA LEU A 239 26.45 10.23 -15.87
C LEU A 239 25.99 9.82 -14.45
N ASP A 240 25.05 8.89 -14.34
CA ASP A 240 24.60 8.41 -13.03
C ASP A 240 25.70 7.56 -12.36
N LEU A 241 26.19 8.04 -11.21
CA LEU A 241 27.21 7.40 -10.40
C LEU A 241 26.79 6.01 -9.90
N LYS A 242 25.49 5.76 -9.70
CA LYS A 242 24.96 4.44 -9.29
C LYS A 242 25.28 3.35 -10.31
N ASN A 243 25.43 3.74 -11.57
CA ASN A 243 25.65 2.83 -12.68
C ASN A 243 27.15 2.67 -13.04
N ALA A 244 28.05 3.36 -12.32
CA ALA A 244 29.47 3.38 -12.64
C ALA A 244 30.18 2.00 -12.52
N CYS A 245 29.60 1.07 -11.77
CA CYS A 245 30.11 -0.31 -11.63
C CYS A 245 29.44 -1.32 -12.56
N THR A 246 28.39 -0.91 -13.28
CA THR A 246 27.62 -1.79 -14.16
C THR A 246 28.24 -1.81 -15.55
N GLN A 247 28.69 -2.98 -16.00
CA GLN A 247 29.33 -3.14 -17.31
C GLN A 247 28.34 -2.75 -18.43
N GLY A 248 28.73 -1.77 -19.26
CA GLY A 248 27.92 -1.28 -20.38
C GLY A 248 26.91 -0.19 -20.05
N ALA A 249 26.81 0.27 -18.80
CA ALA A 249 25.86 1.31 -18.41
C ALA A 249 26.35 2.75 -18.72
N TRP A 250 27.65 2.94 -18.90
CA TRP A 250 28.24 4.20 -19.34
C TRP A 250 28.70 4.11 -20.80
N PRO A 251 28.65 5.20 -21.59
CA PRO A 251 29.13 5.21 -22.97
C PRO A 251 30.58 4.72 -23.05
N GLU A 252 30.93 3.86 -24.00
CA GLU A 252 32.28 3.28 -24.09
C GLU A 252 33.40 4.35 -24.17
N ASP A 253 33.09 5.51 -24.76
CA ASP A 253 33.99 6.64 -24.96
C ASP A 253 33.96 7.70 -23.85
N TRP A 254 33.24 7.50 -22.74
CA TRP A 254 33.06 8.51 -21.68
C TRP A 254 34.38 9.12 -21.17
N LYS A 255 35.45 8.31 -21.11
CA LYS A 255 36.78 8.77 -20.67
C LYS A 255 37.38 9.77 -21.66
N LYS A 256 37.17 9.55 -22.95
CA LYS A 256 37.67 10.41 -24.02
C LYS A 256 36.91 11.74 -24.02
N ASP A 257 35.59 11.68 -23.86
CA ASP A 257 34.73 12.86 -23.80
C ASP A 257 35.04 13.72 -22.58
N LEU A 258 35.24 13.10 -21.43
CA LEU A 258 35.66 13.78 -20.20
C LEU A 258 37.00 14.51 -20.36
N MET A 259 37.99 13.86 -21.01
CA MET A 259 39.29 14.47 -21.27
C MET A 259 39.22 15.64 -22.25
N GLU A 260 38.36 15.53 -23.27
CA GLU A 260 38.14 16.59 -24.25
C GLU A 260 37.48 17.82 -23.62
N ILE A 261 36.43 17.61 -22.82
CA ILE A 261 35.71 18.69 -22.13
C ILE A 261 36.62 19.38 -21.10
N LEU A 262 37.41 18.62 -20.35
CA LEU A 262 38.32 19.17 -19.35
C LEU A 262 39.63 19.73 -19.94
N GLY A 263 39.86 19.61 -21.25
CA GLY A 263 41.03 20.17 -21.94
C GLY A 263 42.35 19.49 -21.60
N VAL A 264 42.34 18.25 -21.12
CA VAL A 264 43.50 17.54 -20.56
C VAL A 264 44.00 16.41 -21.46
N LYS A 265 45.31 16.13 -21.40
CA LYS A 265 45.94 15.09 -22.25
C LYS A 265 46.92 14.21 -21.48
N GLY A 266 46.90 12.91 -21.78
CA GLY A 266 47.89 11.94 -21.31
C GLY A 266 47.34 10.92 -20.32
N LYS A 267 48.22 10.38 -19.46
CA LYS A 267 47.87 9.32 -18.50
C LYS A 267 47.05 9.87 -17.35
N MET A 268 46.16 9.04 -16.82
CA MET A 268 45.26 9.27 -15.66
C MET A 268 45.82 10.19 -14.58
N ASN A 269 47.00 9.83 -14.06
CA ASN A 269 47.61 10.51 -12.92
C ASN A 269 48.07 11.92 -13.28
N LYS A 270 48.40 12.18 -14.55
CA LYS A 270 48.90 13.47 -15.02
C LYS A 270 47.77 14.51 -15.08
N TRP A 271 46.59 14.13 -15.55
CA TRP A 271 45.49 15.09 -15.63
C TRP A 271 44.75 15.26 -14.31
N ILE A 272 44.71 14.24 -13.45
CA ILE A 272 44.27 14.41 -12.05
C ILE A 272 45.15 15.43 -11.32
N GLN A 273 46.47 15.43 -11.57
CA GLN A 273 47.39 16.45 -11.07
C GLN A 273 47.14 17.83 -11.69
N GLU A 274 46.88 17.91 -13.00
CA GLU A 274 46.63 19.19 -13.69
C GLU A 274 45.29 19.84 -13.30
N LEU A 275 44.29 19.04 -12.90
CA LEU A 275 42.96 19.53 -12.52
C LEU A 275 42.79 19.80 -11.03
N SER A 276 43.70 19.29 -10.19
CA SER A 276 43.54 19.43 -8.75
C SER A 276 43.84 20.86 -8.29
N PRO A 277 43.02 21.44 -7.39
CA PRO A 277 43.28 22.77 -6.84
C PRO A 277 44.48 22.80 -5.88
N ARG A 278 45.00 21.64 -5.45
CA ARG A 278 46.09 21.52 -4.48
C ARG A 278 47.08 20.44 -4.92
N ASP A 279 48.26 20.48 -4.32
CA ASP A 279 49.24 19.42 -4.51
C ASP A 279 48.69 18.08 -3.99
N LEU A 280 48.96 17.03 -4.75
CA LEU A 280 48.47 15.68 -4.50
C LEU A 280 49.63 14.73 -4.21
N GLU A 281 49.49 13.92 -3.16
CA GLU A 281 50.35 12.77 -2.92
C GLU A 281 49.76 11.52 -3.55
N PHE A 282 50.61 10.76 -4.24
CA PHE A 282 50.24 9.47 -4.83
C PHE A 282 50.98 8.37 -4.09
N ASN A 283 50.25 7.31 -3.73
CA ASN A 283 50.89 6.15 -3.11
C ASN A 283 51.82 5.40 -4.09
N GLY A 284 52.64 4.47 -3.60
CA GLY A 284 53.69 3.80 -4.39
C GLY A 284 53.21 3.08 -5.67
N ASN A 285 51.94 2.66 -5.71
CA ASN A 285 51.32 2.05 -6.89
C ASN A 285 50.52 3.05 -7.75
N LYS A 286 50.49 4.34 -7.34
CA LYS A 286 49.75 5.44 -7.93
C LYS A 286 48.27 5.12 -8.20
N ALA A 287 47.66 4.32 -7.34
CA ALA A 287 46.25 3.93 -7.44
C ALA A 287 45.37 4.77 -6.51
N PHE A 288 45.96 5.36 -5.47
CA PHE A 288 45.30 6.20 -4.49
C PHE A 288 45.95 7.57 -4.45
N VAL A 289 45.14 8.57 -4.10
CA VAL A 289 45.50 9.98 -4.07
C VAL A 289 44.93 10.64 -2.82
N SER A 290 45.70 11.54 -2.21
CA SER A 290 45.29 12.43 -1.12
C SER A 290 45.84 13.84 -1.37
N TYR A 291 45.29 14.85 -0.71
CA TYR A 291 45.96 16.15 -0.66
C TYR A 291 47.26 16.05 0.14
N SER A 292 48.30 16.72 -0.36
CA SER A 292 49.58 16.94 0.35
C SER A 292 49.40 17.86 1.56
#